data_AF-A0A8H8NY46-F1
#
_entry.id   AF-A0A8H8NY46-F1
#
_cell.length_a   1.000
_cell.length_b   1.000
_cell.length_c   1.000
_cell.angle_alpha   90.00
_cell.angle_beta   90.00
_cell.angle_gamma   90.00
#
_symmetry.space_group_name_H-M   'P 1'
#
loop_
_entity.id
_entity.type
_entity.pdbx_description
1 polymer ?
#
loop_
_entity_poly.entity_id
_entity_poly.type
_entity_poly.pdbx_seq_one_letter_code
_entity_poly.pdbx_strand_id
1 'polypeptide(L)'
;MYIPTIYRFLLPALSIFSAPKPLENSLDESSLQSSVQVPTTYDICPRMTVRCVKDGNWPSGIIGNIGKKDFCREGIRCNQCDIGANTEECNFVFPECDNVCEAFAPIPF
;
A
#
# COMPACT_ATOMS: atom_id res chain seq x y z
N MET A 1 -6.59 23.63 37.59
CA MET A 1 -7.11 22.25 37.61
C MET A 1 -8.61 22.34 37.38
N TYR A 2 -9.08 21.84 36.24
CA TYR A 2 -10.44 21.97 35.74
C TYR A 2 -11.29 20.79 36.25
N ILE A 3 -12.47 21.08 36.79
CA ILE A 3 -13.40 20.11 37.40
C ILE A 3 -14.34 19.58 36.30
N PRO A 4 -14.44 18.26 36.06
CA PRO A 4 -15.35 17.73 35.05
C PRO A 4 -16.79 17.69 35.57
N THR A 5 -17.72 18.22 34.77
CA THR A 5 -19.15 18.16 35.04
C THR A 5 -19.73 16.87 34.46
N ILE A 6 -20.14 15.98 35.36
CA ILE A 6 -20.95 14.78 35.12
C ILE A 6 -22.41 15.22 34.98
N TYR A 7 -23.27 14.30 34.50
CA TYR A 7 -24.75 14.35 34.36
C TYR A 7 -25.20 14.69 32.93
N ARG A 8 -26.11 13.95 32.29
CA ARG A 8 -26.98 12.86 32.74
C ARG A 8 -27.60 12.18 31.51
N PHE A 9 -27.72 10.86 31.60
CA PHE A 9 -28.75 10.01 31.00
C PHE A 9 -29.96 10.73 30.37
N LEU A 10 -30.19 10.49 29.08
CA LEU A 10 -31.53 10.25 28.51
C LEU A 10 -31.45 9.26 27.35
N LEU A 11 -31.80 8.00 27.61
CA LEU A 11 -32.35 7.09 26.60
C LEU A 11 -33.82 7.48 26.35
N PRO A 12 -34.32 7.20 25.14
CA PRO A 12 -35.44 6.26 25.09
C PRO A 12 -35.19 5.13 24.09
N ALA A 13 -35.58 3.93 24.52
CA ALA A 13 -35.66 2.73 23.71
C ALA A 13 -36.89 2.79 22.79
N LEU A 14 -36.71 2.42 21.52
CA LEU A 14 -37.78 1.79 20.74
C LEU A 14 -37.18 0.63 19.93
N SER A 15 -37.56 -0.56 20.35
CA SER A 15 -37.36 -1.84 19.69
C SER A 15 -38.17 -1.91 18.41
N ILE A 16 -37.56 -2.34 17.30
CA ILE A 16 -38.29 -3.03 16.22
C ILE A 16 -37.49 -4.28 15.85
N PHE A 17 -38.19 -5.41 15.94
CA PHE A 17 -37.74 -6.76 15.72
C PHE A 17 -37.34 -7.06 14.26
N SER A 18 -36.50 -8.10 14.17
CA SER A 18 -35.88 -8.76 13.03
C SER A 18 -36.78 -9.13 11.83
N ALA A 19 -36.18 -9.12 10.64
CA ALA A 19 -36.37 -10.17 9.64
C ALA A 19 -35.07 -10.36 8.82
N PRO A 20 -34.52 -11.59 8.72
CA PRO A 20 -33.37 -11.89 7.88
C PRO A 20 -33.82 -12.12 6.44
N LYS A 21 -33.08 -11.59 5.47
CA LYS A 21 -33.27 -11.84 4.04
C LYS A 21 -31.91 -12.16 3.38
N PRO A 22 -31.92 -12.95 2.29
CA PRO A 22 -31.11 -14.15 2.18
C PRO A 22 -29.76 -13.92 1.49
N LEU A 23 -28.86 -14.87 1.73
CA LEU A 23 -27.69 -15.15 0.92
C LEU A 23 -28.11 -15.41 -0.54
N GLU A 24 -27.89 -14.43 -1.42
CA GLU A 24 -27.90 -14.64 -2.87
C GLU A 24 -26.48 -14.44 -3.39
N ASN A 25 -25.88 -15.56 -3.81
CA ASN A 25 -24.79 -15.54 -4.77
C ASN A 25 -25.32 -14.92 -6.06
N SER A 26 -24.85 -13.73 -6.42
CA SER A 26 -24.94 -13.22 -7.78
C SER A 26 -23.54 -13.00 -8.32
N LEU A 27 -23.03 -14.06 -8.92
CA LEU A 27 -22.13 -13.98 -10.05
C LEU A 27 -22.91 -13.21 -11.14
N ASP A 28 -22.52 -11.98 -11.44
CA ASP A 28 -22.66 -11.37 -12.77
C ASP A 28 -22.03 -9.97 -12.76
N GLU A 29 -20.78 -9.94 -13.24
CA GLU A 29 -20.39 -9.17 -14.42
C GLU A 29 -21.12 -7.82 -14.63
N SER A 30 -20.59 -6.75 -14.05
CA SER A 30 -20.80 -5.41 -14.60
C SER A 30 -19.46 -4.84 -15.04
N SER A 31 -19.18 -5.11 -16.32
CA SER A 31 -18.63 -4.14 -17.27
C SER A 31 -17.44 -3.32 -16.80
N LEU A 32 -16.27 -3.92 -16.96
CA LEU A 32 -15.16 -3.37 -17.73
C LEU A 32 -15.38 -1.93 -18.23
N GLN A 33 -15.01 -0.94 -17.42
CA GLN A 33 -14.66 0.38 -17.92
C GLN A 33 -13.27 0.75 -17.39
N SER A 34 -12.34 -0.19 -17.56
CA SER A 34 -10.93 0.16 -17.69
C SER A 34 -10.83 0.91 -19.02
N SER A 35 -10.87 2.24 -18.97
CA SER A 35 -10.43 3.04 -20.11
C SER A 35 -8.99 2.61 -20.38
N VAL A 36 -8.79 1.77 -21.40
CA VAL A 36 -7.47 1.47 -21.94
C VAL A 36 -7.05 2.74 -22.66
N GLN A 37 -6.59 3.71 -21.89
CA GLN A 37 -5.76 4.78 -22.39
C GLN A 37 -4.47 4.09 -22.80
N VAL A 38 -4.23 4.01 -24.11
CA VAL A 38 -2.93 3.60 -24.64
C VAL A 38 -1.92 4.55 -24.00
N PRO A 39 -1.02 4.06 -23.12
CA PRO A 39 -0.08 4.95 -22.44
C PRO A 39 0.71 5.64 -23.53
N THR A 40 0.73 6.98 -23.52
CA THR A 40 1.70 7.67 -24.37
C THR A 40 3.08 7.19 -23.92
N THR A 41 4.04 7.09 -24.82
CA THR A 41 5.37 6.52 -24.50
C THR A 41 6.08 7.25 -23.34
N TYR A 42 5.59 8.44 -22.97
CA TYR A 42 6.03 9.25 -21.84
C TYR A 42 5.38 8.89 -20.50
N ASP A 43 4.25 8.19 -20.48
CA ASP A 43 3.54 7.77 -19.27
C ASP A 43 4.02 6.42 -18.71
N ILE A 44 4.99 5.79 -19.38
CA ILE A 44 5.46 4.45 -19.02
C ILE A 44 6.68 4.56 -18.12
N CYS A 45 6.49 4.26 -16.84
CA CYS A 45 7.59 4.01 -15.92
C CYS A 45 8.11 2.57 -16.09
N PRO A 46 9.43 2.36 -16.23
CA PRO A 46 9.97 1.03 -16.40
C PRO A 46 9.89 0.23 -15.10
N ARG A 47 9.72 -1.09 -15.20
CA ARG A 47 9.92 -1.99 -14.05
C ARG A 47 11.41 -2.06 -13.71
N MET A 48 11.77 -1.73 -12.49
CA MET A 48 13.17 -1.69 -12.05
C MET A 48 13.41 -2.61 -10.85
N THR A 49 14.65 -3.06 -10.70
CA THR A 49 15.07 -3.91 -9.59
C THR A 49 15.08 -3.12 -8.29
N VAL A 50 14.32 -3.55 -7.29
CA VAL A 50 14.29 -2.96 -5.95
C VAL A 50 15.33 -3.61 -5.06
N ARG A 51 16.18 -2.80 -4.44
CA ARG A 51 17.26 -3.24 -3.55
C ARG A 51 16.85 -3.09 -2.09
N CYS A 52 17.28 -4.01 -1.25
CA CYS A 52 17.07 -3.94 0.19
C CYS A 52 18.33 -3.38 0.85
N VAL A 53 18.16 -2.34 1.64
CA VAL A 53 19.25 -1.58 2.25
C VAL A 53 19.07 -1.58 3.74
N LYS A 54 20.08 -2.06 4.45
CA LYS A 54 20.09 -2.06 5.91
C LYS A 54 20.47 -0.68 6.44
N ASP A 55 19.75 -0.22 7.47
CA ASP A 55 19.99 1.04 8.17
C ASP A 55 19.98 2.28 7.25
N GLY A 56 19.29 2.22 6.10
CA GLY A 56 19.24 3.31 5.12
C GLY A 56 20.59 3.67 4.47
N ASN A 57 21.63 2.86 4.68
CA ASN A 57 23.01 3.16 4.27
C ASN A 57 23.24 2.93 2.76
N TRP A 58 22.53 3.64 1.88
CA TRP A 58 22.73 3.46 0.43
C TRP A 58 24.04 4.14 -0.07
N PRO A 59 24.86 3.49 -0.93
CA PRO A 59 24.72 2.13 -1.46
C PRO A 59 25.54 1.07 -0.69
N SER A 60 26.25 1.44 0.38
CA SER A 60 27.16 0.53 1.11
C SER A 60 26.46 -0.54 1.94
N GLY A 61 25.23 -0.29 2.36
CA GLY A 61 24.35 -1.17 3.13
C GLY A 61 23.40 -1.99 2.28
N ILE A 62 23.66 -2.14 0.97
CA ILE A 62 22.89 -3.05 0.12
C ILE A 62 23.18 -4.49 0.56
N ILE A 63 22.14 -5.17 1.03
CA ILE A 63 22.24 -6.58 1.44
C ILE A 63 21.67 -7.54 0.38
N GLY A 64 20.85 -7.02 -0.54
CA GLY A 64 20.18 -7.84 -1.55
C GLY A 64 19.17 -7.07 -2.40
N ASN A 65 18.32 -7.82 -3.11
CA ASN A 65 17.24 -7.27 -3.93
C ASN A 65 16.04 -8.23 -3.98
N ILE A 66 14.84 -7.68 -4.16
CA ILE A 66 13.56 -8.41 -4.28
C ILE A 66 13.06 -8.47 -5.74
N GLY A 67 13.98 -8.40 -6.69
CA GLY A 67 13.67 -8.44 -8.11
C GLY A 67 13.01 -7.16 -8.66
N LYS A 68 12.42 -7.27 -9.86
CA LYS A 68 11.81 -6.14 -10.57
C LYS A 68 10.40 -5.86 -10.06
N LYS A 69 10.15 -4.61 -9.66
CA LYS A 69 8.84 -4.12 -9.20
C LYS A 69 8.33 -3.03 -10.12
N ASP A 70 7.05 -2.72 -9.97
CA ASP A 70 6.39 -1.69 -10.75
C ASP A 70 6.72 -0.30 -10.21
N PHE A 71 6.86 0.63 -11.15
CA PHE A 71 7.13 2.03 -10.87
C PHE A 71 6.00 2.87 -11.42
N CYS A 72 5.61 3.88 -10.66
CA CYS A 72 4.49 4.75 -10.94
C CYS A 72 5.01 6.17 -11.16
N ARG A 73 4.39 6.88 -12.11
CA ARG A 73 4.78 8.25 -12.42
C ARG A 73 4.37 9.17 -11.27
N GLU A 74 5.35 9.83 -10.68
CA GLU A 74 5.17 10.86 -9.66
C GLU A 74 5.85 12.15 -10.14
N GLY A 75 5.05 13.05 -10.72
CA GLY A 75 5.55 14.24 -11.39
C GLY A 75 6.38 13.89 -12.63
N ILE A 76 7.64 14.32 -12.66
CA ILE A 76 8.58 14.02 -13.75
C ILE A 76 9.34 12.69 -13.54
N ARG A 77 9.28 12.11 -12.34
CA ARG A 77 10.06 10.93 -11.96
C ARG A 77 9.17 9.68 -11.91
N CYS A 78 9.82 8.53 -11.90
CA CYS A 78 9.17 7.24 -11.66
C CYS A 78 9.52 6.75 -10.27
N ASN A 79 8.59 6.67 -9.32
CA ASN A 79 8.87 6.13 -7.98
C ASN A 79 8.33 4.70 -7.85
N GLN A 80 8.74 3.98 -6.81
CA GLN A 80 8.17 2.66 -6.52
C GLN A 80 6.67 2.83 -6.29
N CYS A 81 5.83 2.06 -6.98
CA CYS A 81 4.37 2.17 -6.79
C CYS A 81 3.95 1.86 -5.35
N ASP A 82 4.63 0.91 -4.70
CA ASP A 82 4.35 0.51 -3.32
C ASP A 82 5.66 0.29 -2.56
N ILE A 83 6.22 1.39 -2.06
CA ILE A 83 7.45 1.33 -1.23
C ILE A 83 7.21 0.61 0.10
N GLY A 84 6.00 0.66 0.64
CA GLY A 84 5.64 0.01 1.90
C GLY A 84 5.71 -1.51 1.77
N ALA A 85 4.96 -2.08 0.83
CA ALA A 85 4.98 -3.52 0.55
C ALA A 85 6.38 -4.01 0.17
N ASN A 86 7.12 -3.24 -0.63
CA ASN A 86 8.49 -3.60 -0.98
C ASN A 86 9.42 -3.61 0.25
N THR A 87 9.22 -2.68 1.20
CA THR A 87 10.00 -2.61 2.44
C THR A 87 9.65 -3.78 3.36
N GLU A 88 8.37 -4.11 3.50
CA GLU A 88 7.93 -5.30 4.24
C GLU A 88 8.52 -6.57 3.64
N GLU A 89 8.52 -6.70 2.31
CA GLU A 89 9.13 -7.84 1.61
C GLU A 89 10.64 -7.91 1.83
N CYS A 90 11.36 -6.78 1.83
CA CYS A 90 12.78 -6.76 2.19
C CYS A 90 13.02 -7.31 3.60
N ASN A 91 12.23 -6.84 4.58
CA ASN A 91 12.36 -7.29 5.97
C ASN A 91 11.94 -8.75 6.17
N PHE A 92 11.06 -9.27 5.32
CA PHE A 92 10.66 -10.67 5.33
C PHE A 92 11.69 -11.59 4.66
N VAL A 93 12.24 -11.20 3.51
CA VAL A 93 13.15 -12.03 2.69
C VAL A 93 14.55 -12.11 3.28
N PHE A 94 15.03 -11.04 3.92
CA PHE A 94 16.39 -10.95 4.42
C PHE A 94 16.40 -10.93 5.97
N PRO A 95 16.75 -12.05 6.63
CA PRO A 95 16.72 -12.14 8.09
C PRO A 95 17.65 -11.15 8.80
N GLU A 96 18.74 -10.74 8.14
CA GLU A 96 19.68 -9.74 8.64
C GLU A 96 19.09 -8.32 8.75
N CYS A 97 17.91 -8.10 8.16
CA CYS A 97 17.20 -6.84 8.25
C CYS A 97 16.65 -6.56 9.63
N ASP A 98 16.19 -7.56 10.38
CA ASP A 98 15.56 -7.37 11.70
C ASP A 98 14.54 -6.19 11.73
N ASN A 99 13.71 -6.07 10.69
CA ASN A 99 12.75 -4.98 10.50
C ASN A 99 13.31 -3.56 10.33
N VAL A 100 14.63 -3.40 10.12
CA VAL A 100 15.30 -2.10 9.91
C VAL A 100 15.78 -1.87 8.46
N CYS A 101 15.43 -2.77 7.52
CA CYS A 101 15.72 -2.54 6.11
C CYS A 101 14.68 -1.65 5.44
N GLU A 102 15.13 -0.96 4.41
CA GLU A 102 14.31 -0.13 3.53
C GLU A 102 14.45 -0.59 2.07
N ALA A 103 13.36 -0.49 1.31
CA ALA A 103 13.36 -0.76 -0.11
C ALA A 103 13.80 0.47 -0.92
N PHE A 104 14.92 0.34 -1.64
CA PHE A 104 15.47 1.38 -2.50
C PHE A 104 15.28 1.05 -3.99
N ALA A 105 14.81 2.04 -4.72
CA ALA A 105 14.87 2.05 -6.18
C ALA A 105 16.25 2.53 -6.66
N PRO A 106 16.72 2.04 -7.82
CA PRO A 106 17.74 2.75 -8.58
C PRO A 106 17.18 4.13 -8.92
N ILE A 107 18.01 5.18 -8.87
CA ILE A 107 17.57 6.55 -9.21
C ILE A 107 17.00 6.56 -10.62
N PRO A 108 15.68 6.74 -10.79
CA PRO A 108 15.07 6.90 -12.09
C PRO A 108 15.14 8.36 -12.50
N PHE A 109 15.43 8.56 -13.77
CA PHE A 109 15.65 9.86 -14.42
C PHE A 109 14.38 10.74 -14.41
#